data_AF-X1SEV1-F1
#
_entry.id   AF-X1SEV1-F1
#
_cell.length_a   1.000
_cell.length_b   1.000
_cell.length_c   1.000
_cell.angle_alpha   90.00
_cell.angle_beta   90.00
_cell.angle_gamma   90.00
#
_symmetry.space_group_name_H-M   'P 1'
#
loop_
_entity.id
_entity.type
_entity.pdbx_description
1 polymer ?
#
loop_
_entity_poly.entity_id
_entity_poly.type
_entity_poly.pdbx_seq_one_letter_code
_entity_poly.pdbx_strand_id
1 'polypeptide(L)'
;SLLILRNWKGRTQTARRQQFSADMLLRFTHRLDGFPVLEEAYREVMEDRMDVKHVAGFLHRVGSGKIGVVTKHFDSPSPLAIGIASLSASETFMAGEQSELVRELHRRVLEKLGEATA
;
A
#
# COMPACT_ATOMS: atom_id res chain seq x y z
N SER A 1 5.80 18.71 13.20
CA SER A 1 4.91 19.73 13.83
C SER A 1 4.35 19.19 15.16
N LEU A 2 4.01 20.05 16.13
CA LEU A 2 3.44 19.68 17.45
C LEU A 2 1.94 20.02 17.56
N LEU A 3 1.22 20.00 16.42
CA LEU A 3 -0.18 20.42 16.34
C LEU A 3 -1.14 19.51 17.11
N ILE A 4 -0.77 18.24 17.29
CA ILE A 4 -1.52 17.26 18.07
C ILE A 4 -0.57 16.67 19.10
N LEU A 5 -0.82 16.99 20.37
CA LEU A 5 0.04 16.55 21.46
C LEU A 5 -0.32 15.14 21.89
N ARG A 6 0.64 14.21 21.74
CA ARG A 6 0.52 12.82 22.22
C ARG A 6 0.51 12.73 23.75
N ASN A 7 1.29 13.60 24.41
CA ASN A 7 1.40 13.72 25.85
C ASN A 7 1.23 15.18 26.27
N TRP A 8 0.33 15.47 27.21
CA TRP A 8 0.15 16.81 27.75
C TRP A 8 -0.02 16.77 29.27
N LYS A 9 0.82 17.52 29.99
CA LYS A 9 0.85 17.57 31.47
C LYS A 9 0.80 16.18 32.13
N GLY A 10 1.65 15.27 31.66
CA GLY A 10 1.75 13.91 32.20
C GLY A 10 0.59 12.97 31.84
N ARG A 11 -0.36 13.40 30.99
CA ARG A 11 -1.46 12.55 30.49
C ARG A 11 -1.24 12.21 29.02
N THR A 12 -1.18 10.91 28.73
CA THR A 12 -1.12 10.38 27.36
C THR A 12 -2.52 10.38 26.76
N GLN A 13 -2.66 10.95 25.55
CA GLN A 13 -3.92 10.87 24.82
C GLN A 13 -4.12 9.49 24.19
N THR A 14 -5.35 8.97 24.22
CA THR A 14 -5.69 7.73 23.52
C THR A 14 -5.65 7.91 22.01
N ALA A 15 -5.40 6.82 21.26
CA ALA A 15 -5.39 6.85 19.80
C ALA A 15 -6.69 7.42 19.20
N ARG A 16 -7.85 7.03 19.75
CA ARG A 16 -9.16 7.56 19.34
C ARG A 16 -9.25 9.09 19.51
N ARG A 17 -8.75 9.64 20.62
CA ARG A 17 -8.76 11.10 20.85
C ARG A 17 -7.81 11.84 19.92
N GLN A 18 -6.65 11.24 19.62
CA GLN A 18 -5.70 11.81 18.66
C GLN A 18 -6.30 11.83 17.26
N GLN A 19 -6.97 10.76 16.82
CA GLN A 19 -7.64 10.71 15.52
C GLN A 19 -8.75 11.76 15.42
N PHE A 20 -9.62 11.86 16.44
CA PHE A 20 -10.66 12.89 16.45
C PHE A 20 -10.09 14.31 16.38
N SER A 21 -9.00 14.56 17.10
CA SER A 21 -8.30 15.86 17.06
C SER A 21 -7.66 16.13 15.69
N ALA A 22 -7.10 15.10 15.05
CA ALA A 22 -6.54 15.18 13.70
C ALA A 22 -7.61 15.50 12.67
N ASP A 23 -8.75 14.80 12.71
CA ASP A 23 -9.87 15.02 11.79
C ASP A 23 -10.42 16.44 11.91
N MET A 24 -10.57 16.94 13.14
CA MET A 24 -10.99 18.33 13.38
C MET A 24 -9.98 19.33 12.81
N LEU A 25 -8.68 19.11 13.07
CA LEU A 25 -7.61 19.99 12.60
C LEU A 25 -7.54 20.01 11.07
N LEU A 26 -7.59 18.85 10.41
CA LEU A 26 -7.61 18.73 8.95
C LEU A 26 -8.79 19.52 8.35
N ARG A 27 -10.01 19.34 8.88
CA ARG A 27 -11.20 20.07 8.41
C ARG A 27 -11.04 21.59 8.54
N PHE A 28 -10.37 22.06 9.58
CA PHE A 28 -10.09 23.47 9.78
C PHE A 28 -9.02 23.97 8.82
N THR A 29 -7.90 23.26 8.70
CA THR A 29 -6.78 23.66 7.83
C THR A 29 -7.16 23.68 6.37
N HIS A 30 -8.08 22.82 5.93
CA HIS A 30 -8.61 22.83 4.56
C HIS A 30 -9.36 24.11 4.17
N ARG A 31 -9.80 24.91 5.15
CA ARG A 31 -10.45 26.21 4.91
C ARG A 31 -9.46 27.38 4.91
N LEU A 32 -8.20 27.11 5.21
CA LEU A 32 -7.14 28.10 5.23
C LEU A 32 -6.32 27.92 3.95
N ASP A 33 -6.27 28.95 3.12
CA ASP A 33 -5.43 28.92 1.92
C ASP A 33 -3.95 28.92 2.32
N GLY A 34 -3.17 28.06 1.68
CA GLY A 34 -1.71 28.02 1.84
C GLY A 34 -1.22 27.60 3.22
N PHE A 35 -1.95 26.74 3.95
CA PHE A 35 -1.52 26.30 5.28
C PHE A 35 -0.27 25.40 5.18
N PRO A 36 0.92 25.84 5.64
CA PRO A 36 2.18 25.18 5.27
C PRO A 36 2.31 23.74 5.73
N VAL A 37 1.73 23.39 6.88
CA VAL A 37 1.79 22.02 7.41
C VAL A 37 0.92 21.06 6.59
N LEU A 38 -0.18 21.55 6.01
CA LEU A 38 -1.03 20.75 5.13
C LEU A 38 -0.36 20.57 3.77
N GLU A 39 0.24 21.63 3.21
CA GLU A 39 1.03 21.54 1.98
C GLU A 39 2.20 20.57 2.11
N GLU A 40 2.94 20.64 3.21
CA GLU A 40 4.03 19.71 3.48
C GLU A 40 3.53 18.27 3.65
N ALA A 41 2.41 18.04 4.33
CA ALA A 41 1.83 16.71 4.43
C ALA A 41 1.44 16.13 3.05
N TYR A 42 0.93 16.98 2.14
CA TYR A 42 0.69 16.57 0.76
C TYR A 42 1.98 16.26 0.01
N ARG A 43 3.00 17.10 0.14
CA ARG A 43 4.32 16.87 -0.46
C ARG A 43 4.92 15.56 0.04
N GLU A 44 4.95 15.31 1.34
CA GLU A 44 5.45 14.06 1.94
C GLU A 44 4.71 12.83 1.38
N VAL A 45 3.37 12.88 1.28
CA VAL A 45 2.60 11.76 0.71
C VAL A 45 2.95 11.56 -0.78
N MET A 46 2.95 12.63 -1.57
CA MET A 46 3.14 12.54 -3.02
C MET A 46 4.58 12.20 -3.41
N GLU A 47 5.56 12.74 -2.71
CA GLU A 47 6.98 12.60 -3.04
C GLU A 47 7.64 11.47 -2.25
N ASP A 48 7.49 11.44 -0.93
CA ASP A 48 8.27 10.53 -0.09
C ASP A 48 7.60 9.15 0.02
N ARG A 49 6.26 9.09 0.01
CA ARG A 49 5.51 7.81 0.11
C ARG A 49 5.13 7.23 -1.24
N MET A 50 4.74 8.09 -2.18
CA MET A 50 4.24 7.65 -3.49
C MET A 50 5.29 7.76 -4.61
N ASP A 51 6.34 8.54 -4.44
CA ASP A 51 7.40 8.75 -5.43
C ASP A 51 6.86 9.08 -6.84
N VAL A 52 5.95 10.06 -6.90
CA VAL A 52 5.23 10.42 -8.12
C VAL A 52 6.18 10.77 -9.27
N LYS A 53 7.35 11.33 -8.97
CA LYS A 53 8.35 11.69 -9.98
C LYS A 53 8.87 10.46 -10.72
N HIS A 54 9.28 9.40 -10.01
CA HIS A 54 9.77 8.20 -10.67
C HIS A 54 8.63 7.42 -11.33
N VAL A 55 7.43 7.40 -10.75
CA VAL A 55 6.23 6.80 -11.36
C VAL A 55 5.92 7.47 -12.71
N ALA A 56 5.89 8.80 -12.77
CA ALA A 56 5.69 9.53 -14.01
C ALA A 56 6.78 9.22 -15.05
N GLY A 57 8.05 9.15 -14.63
CA GLY A 57 9.16 8.76 -15.49
C GLY A 57 9.02 7.33 -16.04
N PHE A 58 8.57 6.39 -15.23
CA PHE A 58 8.28 5.02 -15.65
C PHE A 58 7.16 4.99 -16.70
N LEU A 59 6.04 5.66 -16.43
CA LEU A 59 4.91 5.72 -17.37
C LEU A 59 5.30 6.36 -18.70
N HIS A 60 6.12 7.41 -18.68
CA HIS A 60 6.65 8.01 -19.91
C HIS A 60 7.49 7.01 -20.71
N ARG A 61 8.36 6.23 -20.05
CA ARG A 61 9.19 5.20 -20.72
C ARG A 61 8.36 4.05 -21.28
N VAL A 62 7.27 3.67 -20.60
CA VAL A 62 6.29 2.71 -21.13
C VAL A 62 5.61 3.29 -22.37
N GLY A 63 5.07 4.50 -22.27
CA GLY A 63 4.38 5.17 -23.37
C GLY A 63 5.27 5.46 -24.58
N SER A 64 6.56 5.70 -24.36
CA SER A 64 7.56 5.89 -25.43
C SER A 64 8.12 4.57 -25.99
N GLY A 65 7.65 3.41 -25.53
CA GLY A 65 8.15 2.09 -25.97
C GLY A 65 9.56 1.72 -25.47
N LYS A 66 10.17 2.52 -24.58
CA LYS A 66 11.48 2.20 -23.98
C LYS A 66 11.39 1.06 -22.95
N ILE A 67 10.20 0.84 -22.40
CA ILE A 67 9.86 -0.32 -21.58
C ILE A 67 8.77 -1.07 -22.33
N GLY A 68 9.06 -2.32 -22.72
CA GLY A 68 8.06 -3.20 -23.31
C GLY A 68 7.10 -3.75 -22.26
N VAL A 69 5.81 -3.74 -22.56
CA VAL A 69 4.77 -4.36 -21.73
C VAL A 69 4.28 -5.62 -22.45
N VAL A 70 4.28 -6.75 -21.75
CA VAL A 70 3.80 -8.03 -22.27
C VAL A 70 2.66 -8.54 -21.41
N THR A 71 1.58 -8.96 -22.06
CA THR A 71 0.47 -9.62 -21.39
C THR A 71 0.60 -11.12 -21.59
N LYS A 72 0.57 -11.86 -20.48
CA LYS A 72 0.58 -13.33 -20.49
C LYS A 72 -0.61 -13.83 -19.68
N HIS A 73 -1.33 -14.78 -20.25
CA HIS A 73 -2.44 -15.46 -19.58
C HIS A 73 -1.98 -16.85 -19.13
N PHE A 74 -2.33 -17.21 -17.90
CA PHE A 74 -1.98 -18.48 -17.30
C PHE A 74 -3.20 -19.03 -16.56
N ASP A 75 -3.38 -20.34 -16.60
CA ASP A 75 -4.48 -21.02 -15.88
C ASP A 75 -4.23 -21.14 -14.37
N SER A 76 -3.09 -20.64 -13.89
CA SER A 76 -2.72 -20.60 -12.47
C SER A 76 -1.85 -19.37 -12.23
N PRO A 77 -1.88 -18.74 -11.03
CA PRO A 77 -0.94 -17.69 -10.67
C PRO A 77 0.50 -18.15 -10.88
N SER A 78 1.34 -17.29 -11.48
CA SER A 78 2.78 -17.54 -11.56
C SER A 78 3.44 -17.36 -10.19
N PRO A 79 4.64 -17.93 -9.94
CA PRO A 79 5.36 -17.71 -8.68
C PRO A 79 5.46 -16.24 -8.26
N LEU A 80 5.68 -15.34 -9.24
CA LEU A 80 5.74 -13.89 -9.02
C LEU A 80 4.38 -13.27 -8.68
N ALA A 81 3.29 -13.83 -9.20
CA ALA A 81 1.94 -13.34 -8.98
C ALA A 81 1.26 -13.91 -7.72
N ILE A 82 1.82 -14.96 -7.09
CA ILE A 82 1.23 -15.60 -5.89
C ILE A 82 0.92 -14.56 -4.81
N GLY A 83 1.90 -13.72 -4.46
CA GLY A 83 1.72 -12.73 -3.39
C GLY A 83 0.56 -11.76 -3.65
N ILE A 84 0.41 -11.32 -4.90
CA ILE A 84 -0.69 -10.43 -5.31
C ILE A 84 -2.02 -11.20 -5.30
N ALA A 85 -2.05 -12.42 -5.84
CA ALA A 85 -3.24 -13.25 -5.87
C ALA A 85 -3.77 -13.57 -4.46
N SER A 86 -2.87 -13.77 -3.49
CA SER A 86 -3.23 -13.98 -2.09
C SER A 86 -3.85 -12.75 -1.44
N LEU A 87 -3.37 -11.54 -1.78
CA LEU A 87 -3.96 -10.29 -1.28
C LEU A 87 -5.40 -10.10 -1.79
N SER A 88 -5.66 -10.35 -3.07
CA SER A 88 -7.01 -10.24 -3.65
C SER A 88 -8.01 -11.22 -3.03
N ALA A 89 -7.55 -12.40 -2.63
CA ALA A 89 -8.39 -13.36 -1.95
C ALA A 89 -8.70 -12.95 -0.49
N SER A 90 -7.81 -12.17 0.15
CA SER A 90 -7.84 -11.88 1.59
C SER A 90 -9.03 -11.04 2.07
N GLU A 91 -9.79 -10.39 1.19
CA GLU A 91 -10.95 -9.57 1.57
C GLU A 91 -12.07 -10.37 2.27
N THR A 92 -12.04 -11.70 2.19
CA THR A 92 -13.05 -12.59 2.78
C THR A 92 -12.52 -13.46 3.95
N PHE A 93 -11.22 -13.47 4.23
CA PHE A 93 -10.60 -14.46 5.13
C PHE A 93 -10.24 -13.92 6.53
N MET A 94 -10.35 -14.77 7.55
CA MET A 94 -9.87 -14.51 8.90
C MET A 94 -8.35 -14.75 9.00
N ALA A 95 -7.68 -14.06 9.93
CA ALA A 95 -6.23 -14.22 10.12
C ALA A 95 -5.87 -15.68 10.46
N GLY A 96 -5.16 -16.36 9.56
CA GLY A 96 -4.82 -17.79 9.64
C GLY A 96 -5.05 -18.53 8.33
N GLU A 97 -6.23 -18.33 7.71
CA GLU A 97 -6.62 -18.95 6.43
C GLU A 97 -5.77 -18.44 5.26
N GLN A 98 -5.26 -17.20 5.36
CA GLN A 98 -4.37 -16.60 4.38
C GLN A 98 -3.05 -17.38 4.23
N SER A 99 -2.50 -17.91 5.33
CA SER A 99 -1.26 -18.69 5.26
C SER A 99 -1.46 -20.04 4.58
N GLU A 100 -2.65 -20.64 4.74
CA GLU A 100 -3.01 -21.89 4.08
C GLU A 100 -3.22 -21.69 2.58
N LEU A 101 -3.90 -20.62 2.19
CA LEU A 101 -4.07 -20.25 0.79
C LEU A 101 -2.73 -20.01 0.08
N VAL A 102 -1.79 -19.29 0.71
CA VAL A 102 -0.45 -19.06 0.14
C VAL A 102 0.28 -20.39 -0.08
N ARG A 103 0.23 -21.31 0.89
CA ARG A 103 0.85 -22.64 0.78
C ARG A 103 0.21 -23.48 -0.33
N GLU A 104 -1.12 -23.43 -0.45
CA GLU A 104 -1.86 -24.14 -1.48
C GLU A 104 -1.52 -23.63 -2.90
N LEU A 105 -1.47 -22.30 -3.07
CA LEU A 105 -1.07 -21.69 -4.35
C LEU A 105 0.38 -22.02 -4.68
N HIS A 106 1.27 -22.01 -3.69
CA HIS A 106 2.67 -22.40 -3.88
C HIS A 106 2.80 -23.87 -4.29
N ARG A 107 2.06 -24.79 -3.65
CA ARG A 107 2.03 -26.21 -4.01
C ARG A 107 1.61 -26.43 -5.47
N ARG A 108 0.52 -25.78 -5.91
CA ARG A 108 0.05 -25.87 -7.31
C ARG A 108 1.08 -25.36 -8.32
N VAL A 109 1.86 -24.35 -7.94
CA VAL A 109 2.95 -23.85 -8.78
C VAL A 109 4.10 -24.86 -8.85
N LEU A 110 4.52 -25.46 -7.73
CA LEU A 110 5.55 -26.51 -7.72
C LEU A 110 5.13 -27.75 -8.52
N GLU A 111 3.85 -28.15 -8.45
CA GLU A 111 3.27 -29.22 -9.26
C GLU A 111 3.38 -28.91 -10.76
N LYS A 112 3.07 -27.68 -11.18
CA LYS A 112 3.20 -27.25 -12.59
C LYS A 112 4.65 -27.14 -13.07
N LEU A 113 5.60 -26.91 -12.16
CA LEU A 113 7.04 -26.85 -12.47
C LEU A 113 7.69 -28.24 -12.50
N GLY A 114 7.00 -29.29 -12.05
CA GLY A 114 7.56 -30.64 -11.94
C GLY A 114 8.51 -30.83 -10.75
N GLU A 115 8.52 -29.88 -9.79
CA GLU A 115 9.39 -29.90 -8.61
C GLU A 115 8.73 -30.58 -7.39
N ALA A 116 7.45 -30.97 -7.51
CA ALA A 116 6.68 -31.57 -6.40
C ALA A 116 6.95 -33.06 -6.15
N THR A 117 7.82 -33.69 -6.93
CA THR A 117 8.25 -35.09 -6.75
C THR A 117 9.77 -35.16 -6.62
N ALA A 118 10.26 -34.92 -5.40
CA ALA A 118 11.59 -35.30 -4.93
C ALA A 118 11.49 -35.69 -3.45
#